data_AF-A0A383BJ53-F1
#
_entry.id   AF-A0A383BJ53-F1
#
_cell.length_a   1.000
_cell.length_b   1.000
_cell.length_c   1.000
_cell.angle_alpha   90.00
_cell.angle_beta   90.00
_cell.angle_gamma   90.00
#
_symmetry.space_group_name_H-M   'P 1'
#
loop_
_entity.id
_entity.type
_entity.pdbx_description
1 polymer ?
#
loop_
_entity_poly.entity_id
_entity_poly.type
_entity_poly.pdbx_seq_one_letter_code
_entity_poly.pdbx_strand_id
1 'polypeptide(L)'
;MKINKLYFRLSKYGWFILMSSNIIMAQQTMSDVPYSFNGQLDMADQIIELAPLDHDALLEEDQYAEPNTPYRFGFTHEVNYNPENSGIWMETPNGGMLWKSSFKSEGAYALSFEIDDFHIPHGGELFIYTP
;
A
#
# COMPACT_ATOMS: atom_id res chain seq x y z
N MET A 1 19.93 54.41 -34.77
CA MET A 1 19.86 52.95 -34.59
C MET A 1 18.53 52.62 -33.91
N LYS A 2 17.53 52.11 -34.63
CA LYS A 2 16.19 51.80 -34.08
C LYS A 2 16.20 50.37 -33.56
N ILE A 3 15.96 50.19 -32.27
CA ILE A 3 15.81 48.87 -31.64
C ILE A 3 14.32 48.56 -31.60
N ASN A 4 13.88 47.57 -32.37
CA ASN A 4 12.51 47.06 -32.34
C ASN A 4 12.30 46.24 -31.07
N LYS A 5 11.45 46.70 -30.15
CA LYS A 5 10.95 45.87 -29.05
C LYS A 5 9.90 44.91 -29.59
N LEU A 6 10.29 43.64 -29.72
CA LEU A 6 9.38 42.54 -30.06
C LEU A 6 8.59 42.17 -28.81
N TYR A 7 7.36 42.67 -28.69
CA TYR A 7 6.46 42.26 -27.60
C TYR A 7 5.76 40.95 -27.99
N PHE A 8 6.14 39.85 -27.33
CA PHE A 8 5.44 38.58 -27.45
C PHE A 8 4.15 38.65 -26.62
N ARG A 9 3.01 38.92 -27.29
CA ARG A 9 1.68 38.85 -26.66
C ARG A 9 1.27 37.38 -26.56
N LEU A 10 1.50 36.78 -25.39
CA LEU A 10 0.91 35.48 -25.06
C LEU A 10 -0.62 35.61 -24.99
N SER A 11 -1.30 34.84 -25.84
CA SER A 11 -2.75 34.66 -25.79
C SER A 11 -3.17 34.09 -24.43
N LYS A 12 -4.23 34.65 -23.83
CA LYS A 12 -4.77 34.23 -22.52
C LYS A 12 -5.14 32.74 -22.46
N TYR A 13 -5.36 32.12 -23.62
CA TYR A 13 -5.72 30.72 -23.77
C TYR A 13 -4.51 29.78 -23.81
N GLY A 14 -3.30 30.29 -24.09
CA GLY A 14 -2.09 29.46 -24.14
C GLY A 14 -1.67 28.90 -22.78
N TRP A 15 -1.99 29.62 -21.70
CA TRP A 15 -1.71 29.19 -20.33
C TRP A 15 -2.61 28.04 -19.88
N PHE A 16 -3.86 28.00 -20.36
CA PHE A 16 -4.79 26.90 -20.08
C PHE A 16 -4.36 25.60 -20.76
N ILE A 17 -3.83 25.69 -21.98
CA ILE A 17 -3.34 24.52 -22.74
C ILE A 17 -2.07 23.93 -22.09
N LEU A 18 -1.16 24.77 -21.58
CA LEU A 18 0.06 24.34 -20.89
C LEU A 18 -0.20 23.61 -19.55
N MET A 19 -1.29 23.94 -18.85
CA MET A 19 -1.68 23.24 -17.61
C MET A 19 -2.29 21.86 -17.89
N SER A 20 -2.99 21.68 -19.01
CA SER A 20 -3.67 20.41 -19.34
C SER A 20 -2.73 19.26 -19.76
N SER A 21 -1.49 19.52 -20.17
CA SER A 21 -0.58 18.48 -20.68
C SER A 21 0.12 17.62 -19.61
N ASN A 22 -0.07 17.91 -18.32
CA ASN A 22 0.63 17.21 -17.23
C ASN A 22 -0.15 16.03 -16.62
N ILE A 23 -1.38 15.75 -17.06
CA ILE A 23 -2.24 14.74 -16.41
C ILE A 23 -1.94 13.31 -16.89
N ILE A 24 -1.22 13.14 -18.02
CA ILE A 24 -1.16 11.84 -18.72
C ILE A 24 0.01 10.93 -18.25
N MET A 25 1.03 11.46 -17.58
CA MET A 25 2.20 10.66 -17.14
C MET A 25 2.22 10.32 -15.65
N ALA A 26 1.14 10.62 -14.91
CA ALA A 26 1.14 10.50 -13.45
C ALA A 26 0.66 9.15 -12.90
N GLN A 27 0.10 8.26 -13.73
CA GLN A 27 -0.37 6.95 -13.27
C GLN A 27 0.56 5.84 -13.78
N GLN A 28 1.55 5.49 -12.97
CA GLN A 28 2.23 4.20 -13.10
C GLN A 28 1.33 3.13 -12.47
N THR A 29 0.71 2.29 -13.29
CA THR A 29 0.09 1.06 -12.82
C THR A 29 1.14 -0.05 -12.91
N MET A 30 1.53 -0.66 -11.78
CA MET A 30 2.27 -1.93 -11.83
C MET A 30 1.35 -2.98 -12.46
N SER A 31 1.75 -3.50 -13.62
CA SER A 31 1.00 -4.52 -14.36
C SER A 31 1.32 -5.95 -13.89
N ASP A 32 2.25 -6.09 -12.96
CA ASP A 32 2.73 -7.38 -12.52
C ASP A 32 1.77 -8.02 -11.52
N VAL A 33 1.55 -9.32 -11.71
CA VAL A 33 0.77 -10.16 -10.80
C VAL A 33 1.71 -10.82 -9.80
N PRO A 34 1.25 -11.09 -8.56
CA PRO A 34 2.07 -11.80 -7.58
C PRO A 34 2.58 -13.12 -8.18
N TYR A 35 3.86 -13.44 -7.95
CA TYR A 35 4.47 -14.66 -8.50
C TYR A 35 3.68 -15.93 -8.17
N SER A 36 3.07 -15.98 -6.98
CA SER A 36 2.21 -17.09 -6.51
C SER A 36 0.98 -17.35 -7.40
N PHE A 37 0.52 -16.38 -8.19
CA PHE A 37 -0.69 -16.52 -9.01
C PHE A 37 -0.44 -17.32 -10.29
N ASN A 38 0.82 -17.57 -10.64
CA ASN A 38 1.20 -18.33 -11.83
C ASN A 38 0.92 -19.84 -11.72
N GLY A 39 0.35 -20.32 -10.59
CA GLY A 39 -0.15 -21.68 -10.42
C GLY A 39 0.93 -22.77 -10.29
N GLN A 40 2.20 -22.38 -10.18
CA GLN A 40 3.34 -23.31 -10.08
C GLN A 40 3.77 -23.60 -8.64
N LEU A 41 3.12 -22.99 -7.64
CA LEU A 41 3.51 -23.08 -6.24
C LEU A 41 2.36 -23.68 -5.42
N ASP A 42 2.60 -24.86 -4.85
CA ASP A 42 1.70 -25.50 -3.89
C ASP A 42 2.17 -25.11 -2.48
N MET A 43 1.77 -23.91 -2.04
CA MET A 43 2.22 -23.35 -0.76
C MET A 43 1.13 -23.51 0.29
N ALA A 44 1.48 -24.15 1.42
CA ALA A 44 0.59 -24.16 2.57
C ALA A 44 0.43 -22.72 3.09
N ASP A 45 -0.82 -22.29 3.27
CA ASP A 45 -1.09 -20.99 3.86
C ASP A 45 -0.85 -21.03 5.37
N GLN A 46 0.27 -20.47 5.83
CA GLN A 46 0.41 -20.10 7.23
C GLN A 46 -0.36 -18.80 7.46
N ILE A 47 -1.55 -18.93 8.05
CA ILE A 47 -2.37 -17.79 8.46
C ILE A 47 -1.96 -17.38 9.86
N ILE A 48 -1.52 -16.14 9.99
CA ILE A 48 -1.29 -15.45 11.25
C ILE A 48 -2.62 -14.83 11.69
N GLU A 49 -3.22 -15.41 12.72
CA GLU A 49 -4.44 -14.90 13.34
C GLU A 49 -4.08 -13.75 14.30
N LEU A 50 -4.60 -12.56 14.03
CA LEU A 50 -4.51 -11.39 14.90
C LEU A 50 -5.56 -11.49 16.02
N ALA A 51 -5.35 -10.71 17.08
CA ALA A 51 -6.35 -10.63 18.14
C ALA A 51 -7.71 -10.17 17.56
N PRO A 52 -8.82 -10.83 17.94
CA PRO A 52 -10.14 -10.48 17.43
C PRO A 52 -10.54 -9.08 17.89
N LEU A 53 -11.32 -8.39 17.06
CA LEU A 53 -11.88 -7.08 17.39
C LEU A 53 -13.25 -7.23 18.05
N ASP A 54 -13.41 -6.63 19.23
CA ASP A 54 -14.69 -6.47 19.90
C ASP A 54 -15.24 -5.07 19.60
N HIS A 55 -16.16 -4.97 18.65
CA HIS A 55 -16.75 -3.70 18.24
C HIS A 55 -17.51 -3.02 19.36
N ASP A 56 -18.22 -3.78 20.19
CA ASP A 56 -19.04 -3.21 21.26
C ASP A 56 -18.15 -2.59 22.33
N ALA A 57 -17.04 -3.26 22.68
CA ALA A 57 -16.04 -2.72 23.59
C ALA A 57 -15.37 -1.44 23.04
N LEU A 58 -14.97 -1.45 21.76
CA LEU A 58 -14.34 -0.28 21.12
C LEU A 58 -15.30 0.93 21.05
N LEU A 59 -16.59 0.67 20.76
CA LEU A 59 -17.62 1.71 20.78
C LEU A 59 -17.87 2.26 22.19
N GLU A 60 -17.81 1.41 23.22
CA GLU A 60 -17.92 1.85 24.61
C GLU A 60 -16.73 2.73 25.01
N GLU A 61 -15.49 2.37 24.64
CA GLU A 61 -14.30 3.21 24.86
C GLU A 61 -14.47 4.61 24.24
N ASP A 62 -14.99 4.67 23.01
CA ASP A 62 -15.18 5.92 22.28
C ASP A 62 -16.25 6.84 22.92
N GLN A 63 -17.18 6.30 23.74
CA GLN A 63 -18.14 7.11 24.49
C GLN A 63 -17.48 7.95 25.59
N TYR A 64 -16.33 7.51 26.10
CA TYR A 64 -15.57 8.19 27.16
C TYR A 64 -14.40 9.01 26.60
N ALA A 65 -14.30 9.16 25.27
CA ALA A 65 -13.25 9.95 24.65
C ALA A 65 -13.36 11.46 25.00
N GLU A 66 -12.20 12.10 25.18
CA GLU A 66 -12.14 13.52 25.52
C GLU A 66 -12.74 14.40 24.40
N PRO A 67 -13.33 15.57 24.73
CA PRO A 67 -13.84 16.50 23.74
C PRO A 67 -12.78 16.89 22.71
N ASN A 68 -13.16 16.89 21.43
CA ASN A 68 -12.28 17.13 20.26
C ASN A 68 -11.32 15.99 19.90
N THR A 69 -11.51 14.78 20.43
CA THR A 69 -10.83 13.59 19.91
C THR A 69 -11.41 13.20 18.54
N PRO A 70 -10.59 12.96 17.50
CA PRO A 70 -11.07 12.46 16.22
C PRO A 70 -11.75 11.10 16.34
N TYR A 71 -12.71 10.81 15.46
CA TYR A 71 -13.30 9.48 15.38
C TYR A 71 -12.26 8.42 15.04
N ARG A 72 -12.33 7.28 15.73
CA ARG A 72 -11.52 6.11 15.46
C ARG A 72 -11.89 5.53 14.09
N PHE A 73 -10.91 5.41 13.20
CA PHE A 73 -11.12 4.80 11.87
C PHE A 73 -10.67 3.33 11.81
N GLY A 74 -9.89 2.89 12.79
CA GLY A 74 -9.34 1.53 12.86
C GLY A 74 -8.69 1.26 14.22
N PHE A 75 -8.44 -0.01 14.50
CA PHE A 75 -7.70 -0.47 15.66
C PHE A 75 -6.30 -0.93 15.22
N THR A 76 -5.26 -0.49 15.93
CA THR A 76 -3.87 -0.82 15.59
C THR A 76 -3.40 -1.98 16.46
N HIS A 77 -2.96 -3.05 15.82
CA HIS A 77 -2.25 -4.14 16.50
C HIS A 77 -0.75 -3.84 16.47
N GLU A 78 -0.15 -3.61 17.63
CA GLU A 78 1.31 -3.53 17.79
C GLU A 78 1.91 -4.92 17.61
N VAL A 79 2.65 -5.14 16.52
CA VAL A 79 3.20 -6.44 16.12
C VAL A 79 4.64 -6.32 15.62
N ASN A 80 5.36 -7.44 15.56
CA ASN A 80 6.73 -7.48 15.03
C ASN A 80 6.90 -8.72 14.13
N TYR A 81 6.31 -8.66 12.94
CA TYR A 81 6.43 -9.69 11.92
C TYR A 81 7.40 -9.27 10.84
N ASN A 82 8.36 -10.12 10.55
CA ASN A 82 9.35 -9.90 9.50
C ASN A 82 9.72 -11.23 8.82
N PRO A 83 10.47 -11.18 7.71
CA PRO A 83 10.82 -12.39 6.98
C PRO A 83 11.73 -13.36 7.76
N GLU A 84 12.38 -12.93 8.84
CA GLU A 84 13.22 -13.82 9.66
C GLU A 84 12.42 -14.60 10.70
N ASN A 85 11.28 -14.07 11.15
CA ASN A 85 10.51 -14.62 12.27
C ASN A 85 9.10 -15.12 11.91
N SER A 86 8.61 -14.83 10.72
CA SER A 86 7.22 -15.10 10.32
C SER A 86 7.11 -15.40 8.84
N GLY A 87 5.98 -16.00 8.46
CA GLY A 87 5.71 -16.42 7.10
C GLY A 87 6.56 -17.61 6.66
N ILE A 88 6.44 -17.94 5.38
CA ILE A 88 7.09 -19.09 4.75
C ILE A 88 8.02 -18.59 3.67
N TRP A 89 9.27 -19.04 3.72
CA TRP A 89 10.22 -18.92 2.62
C TRP A 89 10.17 -20.16 1.73
N MET A 90 10.24 -19.95 0.43
CA MET A 90 10.38 -21.04 -0.53
C MET A 90 11.27 -20.64 -1.71
N GLU A 91 11.92 -21.64 -2.30
CA GLU A 91 12.63 -21.50 -3.56
C GLU A 91 11.62 -21.60 -4.71
N THR A 92 11.72 -20.67 -5.65
CA THR A 92 10.90 -20.62 -6.87
C THR A 92 11.53 -21.48 -7.97
N PRO A 93 10.76 -22.00 -8.93
CA PRO A 93 11.29 -22.82 -10.04
C PRO A 93 12.42 -22.17 -10.85
N ASN A 94 12.51 -20.84 -10.86
CA ASN A 94 13.58 -20.07 -11.51
C ASN A 94 14.78 -19.76 -10.60
N GLY A 95 14.87 -20.36 -9.40
CA GLY A 95 15.99 -20.21 -8.46
C GLY A 95 15.98 -18.92 -7.64
N GLY A 96 14.87 -18.17 -7.67
CA GLY A 96 14.64 -17.03 -6.76
C GLY A 96 14.02 -17.47 -5.43
N MET A 97 13.88 -16.54 -4.49
CA MET A 97 13.23 -16.78 -3.20
C MET A 97 11.91 -16.03 -3.12
N LEU A 98 10.87 -16.71 -2.65
CA LEU A 98 9.57 -16.12 -2.34
C LEU A 98 9.31 -16.22 -0.84
N TRP A 99 8.95 -15.10 -0.24
CA TRP A 99 8.43 -15.04 1.11
C TRP A 99 6.93 -14.71 1.06
N LYS A 100 6.12 -15.46 1.83
CA LYS A 100 4.67 -15.23 1.93
C LYS A 100 4.24 -15.25 3.38
N SER A 101 3.41 -14.27 3.75
CA SER A 101 2.69 -14.23 5.03
C SER A 101 1.23 -13.88 4.78
N SER A 102 0.33 -14.59 5.45
CA SER A 102 -1.11 -14.37 5.36
C SER A 102 -1.64 -13.92 6.72
N PHE A 103 -2.46 -12.88 6.78
CA PHE A 103 -3.01 -12.33 8.02
C PHE A 103 -4.53 -12.41 8.03
N LYS A 104 -5.10 -12.65 9.20
CA LYS A 104 -6.54 -12.64 9.43
C LYS A 104 -6.84 -11.98 10.77
N SER A 105 -7.80 -11.05 10.77
CA SER A 105 -8.32 -10.40 11.98
C SER A 105 -9.82 -10.62 12.01
N GLU A 106 -10.29 -11.39 12.98
CA GLU A 106 -11.72 -11.62 13.15
C GLU A 106 -12.42 -10.33 13.61
N GLY A 107 -13.54 -10.02 12.97
CA GLY A 107 -14.29 -8.79 13.20
C GLY A 107 -13.79 -7.59 12.40
N ALA A 108 -12.61 -7.62 11.78
CA ALA A 108 -12.14 -6.51 10.95
C ALA A 108 -12.87 -6.44 9.60
N TYR A 109 -13.33 -5.25 9.21
CA TYR A 109 -13.91 -5.01 7.88
C TYR A 109 -12.86 -4.82 6.79
N ALA A 110 -11.69 -4.32 7.17
CA ALA A 110 -10.54 -4.10 6.30
C ALA A 110 -9.26 -4.19 7.14
N LEU A 111 -8.14 -4.48 6.49
CA LEU A 111 -6.81 -4.43 7.08
C LEU A 111 -6.01 -3.30 6.43
N SER A 112 -5.30 -2.55 7.27
CA SER A 112 -4.27 -1.61 6.85
C SER A 112 -2.94 -2.12 7.40
N PHE A 113 -1.88 -2.00 6.60
CA PHE A 113 -0.54 -2.41 6.98
C PHE A 113 0.34 -1.17 7.05
N GLU A 114 0.98 -0.98 8.20
CA GLU A 114 2.09 -0.06 8.39
C GLU A 114 3.36 -0.89 8.44
N ILE A 115 4.35 -0.53 7.62
CA ILE A 115 5.61 -1.28 7.50
C ILE A 115 6.74 -0.34 7.90
N ASP A 116 7.34 -0.64 9.04
CA ASP A 116 8.57 0.00 9.47
C ASP A 116 9.78 -0.54 8.68
N ASP A 117 10.80 0.30 8.50
CA ASP A 117 12.05 -0.04 7.82
C ASP A 117 11.86 -0.72 6.45
N PHE A 118 10.97 -0.15 5.62
CA PHE A 118 10.67 -0.67 4.28
C PHE A 118 11.88 -0.59 3.34
N HIS A 119 12.54 -1.74 3.15
CA HIS A 119 13.64 -1.91 2.21
C HIS A 119 13.46 -3.18 1.37
N ILE A 120 13.34 -3.00 0.06
CA ILE A 120 13.33 -4.11 -0.90
C ILE A 120 14.65 -4.08 -1.67
N PRO A 121 15.43 -5.18 -1.68
CA PRO A 121 16.68 -5.24 -2.42
C PRO A 121 16.43 -5.13 -3.93
N HIS A 122 17.46 -4.73 -4.68
CA HIS A 122 17.34 -4.59 -6.14
C HIS A 122 16.86 -5.88 -6.80
N GLY A 123 15.77 -5.80 -7.57
CA GLY A 123 15.12 -6.93 -8.23
C GLY A 123 14.13 -7.70 -7.36
N GLY A 124 13.92 -7.29 -6.11
CA GLY A 124 12.83 -7.77 -5.27
C GLY A 124 11.54 -6.99 -5.52
N GLU A 125 10.41 -7.61 -5.19
CA GLU A 125 9.07 -7.05 -5.33
C GLU A 125 8.24 -7.42 -4.10
N LEU A 126 7.35 -6.53 -3.69
CA LEU A 126 6.36 -6.79 -2.63
C LEU A 126 4.96 -6.64 -3.21
N PHE A 127 4.13 -7.64 -2.96
CA PHE A 127 2.71 -7.62 -3.31
C PHE A 127 1.87 -7.81 -2.05
N ILE A 128 0.88 -6.95 -1.87
CA ILE A 128 -0.16 -7.09 -0.85
C ILE A 128 -1.47 -7.28 -1.59
N TYR A 129 -2.15 -8.39 -1.30
CA TYR A 129 -3.38 -8.75 -1.97
C TYR A 129 -4.31 -9.48 -1.02
N THR A 130 -5.60 -9.44 -1.34
CA THR A 130 -6.60 -10.30 -0.71
C THR A 130 -6.67 -11.61 -1.52
N PRO A 131 -6.59 -12.78 -0.87
CA PRO A 131 -6.69 -14.07 -1.56
C PRO A 131 -8.04 -14.28 -2.24
#